data_AF-A0A428KTL9-F1
#
_entry.id   AF-A0A428KTL9-F1
#
_cell.length_a   1.000
_cell.length_b   1.000
_cell.length_c   1.000
_cell.angle_alpha   90.00
_cell.angle_beta   90.00
_cell.angle_gamma   90.00
#
_symmetry.space_group_name_H-M   'P 1'
#
loop_
_entity.id
_entity.type
_entity.pdbx_description
1 polymer ?
#
loop_
_entity_poly.entity_id
_entity_poly.type
_entity_poly.pdbx_seq_one_letter_code
_entity_poly.pdbx_strand_id
1 'polypeptide(L)'
;MRNFAAKQNRRFCVCYSYFLYQQRNITHHMGTWDYHNFDNDDAADFAENFRQDPNEAILYEALATAAETEDSLEIPEAAEALAAAEIVAAILGHPATDFLPGLLLAVNGMEVDDDLADLAVEAVEAVVRKSELQEEWANSPDYPKWQQQQQDLLARLQAE
;
A
#
# COMPACT_ATOMS: atom_id res chain seq x y z
N MET A 1 66.64 -28.17 13.09
CA MET A 1 67.13 -26.95 13.77
C MET A 1 66.02 -25.92 13.77
N ARG A 2 65.64 -25.46 14.98
CA ARG A 2 65.02 -24.17 15.35
C ARG A 2 63.59 -23.94 14.81
N ASN A 3 62.56 -24.04 15.69
CA ASN A 3 62.05 -23.00 16.61
C ASN A 3 61.35 -21.86 15.86
N PHE A 4 60.28 -21.19 16.28
CA PHE A 4 59.24 -21.25 17.33
C PHE A 4 58.58 -19.85 17.23
N ALA A 5 57.31 -19.70 17.62
CA ALA A 5 56.64 -18.43 18.01
C ALA A 5 56.40 -17.35 16.92
N ALA A 6 55.16 -17.01 16.55
CA ALA A 6 54.06 -16.37 17.31
C ALA A 6 54.04 -14.82 17.18
N LYS A 7 52.88 -14.28 16.78
CA LYS A 7 52.25 -13.11 17.45
C LYS A 7 50.82 -12.87 16.97
N GLN A 8 49.88 -12.98 17.91
CA GLN A 8 48.57 -12.35 17.90
C GLN A 8 48.71 -10.82 18.02
N ASN A 9 47.81 -10.03 17.42
CA ASN A 9 46.84 -9.15 18.14
C ASN A 9 46.23 -8.02 17.27
N ARG A 10 44.90 -7.90 17.40
CA ARG A 10 44.05 -6.69 17.51
C ARG A 10 43.88 -5.74 16.31
N ARG A 11 42.62 -5.61 15.86
CA ARG A 11 41.71 -4.45 16.07
C ARG A 11 40.41 -4.69 15.27
N PHE A 12 39.26 -4.87 15.94
CA PHE A 12 38.18 -3.88 16.16
C PHE A 12 37.35 -3.51 14.90
N CYS A 13 36.09 -3.97 14.91
CA CYS A 13 34.83 -3.29 14.55
C CYS A 13 34.81 -2.26 13.41
N VAL A 14 34.03 -2.52 12.35
CA VAL A 14 33.20 -1.51 11.65
C VAL A 14 31.91 -2.17 11.13
N CYS A 15 30.78 -1.52 11.44
CA CYS A 15 29.43 -1.80 10.99
C CYS A 15 29.16 -1.38 9.53
N TYR A 16 28.10 -1.96 8.96
CA TYR A 16 27.16 -1.35 8.00
C TYR A 16 27.55 -1.20 6.52
N SER A 17 26.50 -1.28 5.67
CA SER A 17 26.40 -1.06 4.22
C SER A 17 26.99 -2.20 3.36
N TYR A 18 26.26 -2.91 2.51
CA TYR A 18 25.15 -2.55 1.62
C TYR A 18 24.22 -3.76 1.44
N PHE A 19 23.05 -3.69 2.07
CA PHE A 19 21.83 -4.32 1.54
C PHE A 19 21.35 -3.41 0.39
N LEU A 20 20.57 -3.91 -0.56
CA LEU A 20 20.09 -3.24 -1.79
C LEU A 20 21.00 -3.38 -3.02
N TYR A 21 20.93 -4.54 -3.70
CA TYR A 21 20.92 -4.59 -5.19
C TYR A 21 20.59 -6.00 -5.74
N GLN A 22 19.41 -6.55 -5.47
CA GLN A 22 18.72 -7.57 -6.27
C GLN A 22 17.25 -7.50 -5.83
N GLN A 23 16.27 -7.10 -6.64
CA GLN A 23 15.66 -7.78 -7.80
C GLN A 23 15.13 -6.66 -8.72
N ARG A 24 15.39 -6.47 -10.02
CA ARG A 24 15.42 -7.34 -11.22
C ARG A 24 14.09 -8.02 -11.55
N ASN A 25 13.21 -7.25 -12.20
CA ASN A 25 12.26 -7.66 -13.25
C ASN A 25 11.72 -9.08 -13.10
N ILE A 26 10.78 -9.24 -12.18
CA ILE A 26 9.82 -10.32 -12.22
C ILE A 26 8.67 -9.77 -13.05
N THR A 27 8.38 -10.38 -14.20
CA THR A 27 7.05 -10.27 -14.81
C THR A 27 6.05 -10.61 -13.71
N HIS A 28 5.35 -9.60 -13.19
CA HIS A 28 4.42 -9.74 -12.06
C HIS A 28 3.26 -10.60 -12.54
N HIS A 29 3.44 -11.92 -12.49
CA HIS A 29 2.32 -12.81 -12.64
C HIS A 29 1.51 -12.59 -11.37
N MET A 30 0.40 -11.86 -11.47
CA MET A 30 -0.60 -11.69 -10.40
C MET A 30 -1.19 -13.02 -9.91
N GLY A 31 -0.65 -14.17 -10.34
CA GLY A 31 -1.12 -15.52 -10.01
C GLY A 31 -0.87 -15.95 -8.56
N THR A 32 -0.33 -15.05 -7.72
CA THR A 32 -0.23 -15.26 -6.26
C THR A 32 -0.87 -14.11 -5.46
N TRP A 33 -1.34 -13.05 -6.12
CA TRP A 33 -2.04 -11.93 -5.51
C TRP A 33 -3.54 -12.20 -5.60
N ASP A 34 -4.26 -12.10 -4.47
CA ASP A 34 -5.71 -12.05 -4.52
C ASP A 34 -6.16 -10.65 -4.99
N TYR A 35 -7.43 -10.48 -5.30
CA TYR A 35 -7.97 -9.21 -5.80
C TYR A 35 -8.27 -8.19 -4.68
N HIS A 36 -7.98 -8.52 -3.42
CA HIS A 36 -8.17 -7.62 -2.28
C HIS A 36 -7.05 -6.59 -2.20
N ASN A 37 -7.39 -5.39 -1.72
CA ASN A 37 -6.48 -4.24 -1.74
C ASN A 37 -5.23 -4.45 -0.86
N PHE A 38 -5.36 -5.08 0.31
CA PHE A 38 -4.23 -5.33 1.23
C PHE A 38 -3.36 -6.55 0.86
N ASP A 39 -3.72 -7.31 -0.18
CA ASP A 39 -2.89 -8.41 -0.69
C ASP A 39 -1.79 -7.92 -1.66
N ASN A 40 -1.82 -6.63 -2.02
CA ASN A 40 -0.74 -5.97 -2.73
C ASN A 40 0.36 -5.52 -1.74
N ASP A 41 1.63 -5.80 -2.06
CA ASP A 41 2.77 -5.54 -1.17
C ASP A 41 2.91 -4.03 -0.84
N ASP A 42 2.73 -3.14 -1.82
CA ASP A 42 2.82 -1.67 -1.61
C ASP A 42 1.67 -1.17 -0.73
N ALA A 43 0.46 -1.70 -0.93
CA ALA A 43 -0.70 -1.42 -0.08
C ALA A 43 -0.51 -1.93 1.36
N ALA A 44 0.08 -3.11 1.52
CA ALA A 44 0.36 -3.69 2.83
C ALA A 44 1.44 -2.89 3.58
N ASP A 45 2.50 -2.46 2.88
CA ASP A 45 3.54 -1.61 3.44
C ASP A 45 2.98 -0.24 3.88
N PHE A 46 2.11 0.37 3.06
CA PHE A 46 1.38 1.59 3.43
C PHE A 46 0.53 1.40 4.70
N ALA A 47 -0.26 0.32 4.75
CA ALA A 47 -1.11 0.01 5.90
C ALA A 47 -0.30 -0.19 7.19
N GLU A 48 0.87 -0.85 7.09
CA GLU A 48 1.76 -1.04 8.23
C GLU A 48 2.39 0.29 8.69
N ASN A 49 2.79 1.16 7.77
CA ASN A 49 3.29 2.50 8.08
C ASN A 49 2.22 3.33 8.81
N PHE A 50 0.99 3.35 8.30
CA PHE A 50 -0.14 4.01 8.96
C PHE A 50 -0.41 3.42 10.34
N ARG A 51 -0.36 2.10 10.49
CA ARG A 51 -0.59 1.42 11.77
C ARG A 51 0.46 1.79 12.84
N GLN A 52 1.69 2.05 12.43
CA GLN A 52 2.78 2.44 13.33
C GLN A 52 2.67 3.90 13.78
N ASP A 53 2.27 4.80 12.88
CA ASP A 53 2.10 6.22 13.14
C ASP A 53 0.81 6.75 12.46
N PRO A 54 -0.37 6.55 13.07
CA PRO A 54 -1.64 6.93 12.47
C PRO A 54 -1.71 8.44 12.30
N ASN A 55 -1.73 8.88 11.04
CA ASN A 55 -1.72 10.29 10.69
C ASN A 55 -2.65 10.51 9.48
N GLU A 56 -3.49 11.52 9.56
CA GLU A 56 -4.38 11.90 8.47
C GLU A 56 -3.61 12.45 7.27
N ALA A 57 -2.47 13.10 7.50
CA ALA A 57 -1.67 13.69 6.44
C ALA A 57 -1.15 12.67 5.42
N ILE A 58 -0.85 11.43 5.86
CA ILE A 58 -0.40 10.37 4.94
C ILE A 58 -1.55 9.81 4.09
N LEU A 59 -2.79 9.89 4.58
CA LEU A 59 -3.97 9.55 3.79
C LEU A 59 -4.18 10.62 2.71
N TYR A 60 -4.15 11.90 3.10
CA TYR A 60 -4.23 13.00 2.15
C TYR A 60 -3.15 12.92 1.07
N GLU A 61 -1.90 12.65 1.44
CA GLU A 61 -0.79 12.58 0.49
C GLU A 61 -0.99 11.46 -0.56
N ALA A 62 -1.34 10.25 -0.12
CA ALA A 62 -1.57 9.12 -1.02
C ALA A 62 -2.77 9.35 -1.94
N LEU A 63 -3.88 9.86 -1.40
CA LEU A 63 -5.11 10.08 -2.16
C LEU A 63 -4.97 11.26 -3.13
N ALA A 64 -4.33 12.36 -2.72
CA ALA A 64 -4.05 13.50 -3.59
C ALA A 64 -3.10 13.11 -4.73
N THR A 65 -2.08 12.30 -4.45
CA THR A 65 -1.18 11.78 -5.49
C THR A 65 -1.96 11.03 -6.57
N ALA A 66 -2.92 10.19 -6.18
CA ALA A 66 -3.79 9.49 -7.13
C ALA A 66 -4.76 10.42 -7.87
N ALA A 67 -5.39 11.36 -7.18
CA ALA A 67 -6.40 12.25 -7.76
C ALA A 67 -5.80 13.30 -8.71
N GLU A 68 -4.61 13.84 -8.40
CA GLU A 68 -3.98 14.92 -9.15
C GLU A 68 -3.13 14.45 -10.35
N THR A 69 -2.83 13.15 -10.44
CA THR A 69 -2.04 12.60 -11.53
C THR A 69 -2.83 12.59 -12.84
N GLU A 70 -2.41 13.43 -13.80
CA GLU A 70 -3.00 13.48 -15.16
C GLU A 70 -2.54 12.32 -16.06
N ASP A 71 -1.32 11.82 -15.80
CA ASP A 71 -0.72 10.71 -16.53
C ASP A 71 -1.28 9.35 -16.06
N SER A 72 -0.63 8.24 -16.38
CA SER A 72 -1.05 6.93 -15.84
C SER A 72 -0.44 6.78 -14.46
N LEU A 73 -1.24 6.40 -13.47
CA LEU A 73 -0.73 6.09 -12.13
C LEU A 73 0.13 4.82 -12.18
N GLU A 74 1.30 4.86 -11.55
CA GLU A 74 2.15 3.69 -11.41
C GLU A 74 1.50 2.69 -10.43
N ILE A 75 1.88 1.42 -10.53
CA ILE A 75 1.38 0.35 -9.66
C ILE A 75 1.45 0.70 -8.16
N PRO A 76 2.60 1.15 -7.60
CA PRO A 76 2.70 1.44 -6.17
C PRO A 76 1.76 2.59 -5.75
N GLU A 77 1.73 3.69 -6.51
CA GLU A 77 0.88 4.85 -6.20
C GLU A 77 -0.61 4.47 -6.21
N ALA A 78 -1.01 3.65 -7.18
CA ALA A 78 -2.38 3.14 -7.26
C ALA A 78 -2.71 2.21 -6.09
N ALA A 79 -1.78 1.34 -5.68
CA ALA A 79 -1.99 0.42 -4.56
C ALA A 79 -2.07 1.16 -3.21
N GLU A 80 -1.18 2.12 -2.97
CA GLU A 80 -1.19 2.96 -1.77
C GLU A 80 -2.49 3.78 -1.66
N ALA A 81 -2.97 4.35 -2.78
CA ALA A 81 -4.21 5.09 -2.81
C ALA A 81 -5.44 4.21 -2.48
N LEU A 82 -5.50 2.98 -3.00
CA LEU A 82 -6.57 2.04 -2.65
C LEU A 82 -6.50 1.63 -1.16
N ALA A 83 -5.30 1.46 -0.61
CA ALA A 83 -5.12 1.19 0.82
C ALA A 83 -5.57 2.37 1.70
N ALA A 84 -5.22 3.60 1.32
CA ALA A 84 -5.66 4.80 2.00
C ALA A 84 -7.18 4.95 1.96
N ALA A 85 -7.81 4.68 0.81
CA ALA A 85 -9.26 4.71 0.67
C ALA A 85 -9.96 3.64 1.53
N GLU A 86 -9.40 2.43 1.66
CA GLU A 86 -9.90 1.42 2.60
C GLU A 86 -9.85 1.89 4.06
N ILE A 87 -8.77 2.59 4.44
CA ILE A 87 -8.61 3.18 5.78
C ILE A 87 -9.66 4.26 6.01
N VAL A 88 -9.90 5.16 5.05
CA VAL A 88 -10.94 6.20 5.14
C VAL A 88 -12.32 5.56 5.31
N ALA A 89 -12.67 4.55 4.51
CA ALA A 89 -13.92 3.81 4.65
C ALA A 89 -14.07 3.17 6.04
N ALA A 90 -12.97 2.66 6.62
CA ALA A 90 -12.98 2.12 7.98
C ALA A 90 -13.17 3.20 9.04
N ILE A 91 -12.58 4.39 8.89
CA ILE A 91 -12.79 5.53 9.81
C ILE A 91 -14.24 6.00 9.78
N LEU A 92 -14.87 6.01 8.60
CA LEU A 92 -16.31 6.29 8.42
C LEU A 92 -17.24 5.22 9.03
N GLY A 93 -16.69 4.10 9.53
CA GLY A 93 -17.46 3.02 10.15
C GLY A 93 -17.91 1.94 9.17
N HIS A 94 -17.36 1.95 7.94
CA HIS A 94 -17.64 0.98 6.88
C HIS A 94 -16.37 0.21 6.45
N PRO A 95 -15.68 -0.50 7.37
CA PRO A 95 -14.51 -1.30 7.01
C PRO A 95 -14.89 -2.48 6.11
N ALA A 96 -13.95 -2.92 5.29
CA ALA A 96 -14.11 -4.13 4.50
C ALA A 96 -14.22 -5.38 5.39
N THR A 97 -14.76 -6.49 4.87
CA THR A 97 -14.90 -7.73 5.66
C THR A 97 -13.54 -8.36 5.99
N ASP A 98 -12.57 -8.18 5.10
CA ASP A 98 -11.19 -8.59 5.18
C ASP A 98 -10.26 -7.51 5.79
N PHE A 99 -10.82 -6.44 6.35
CA PHE A 99 -10.05 -5.35 6.92
C PHE A 99 -9.15 -5.83 8.08
N LEU A 100 -7.92 -5.30 8.12
CA LEU A 100 -6.89 -5.77 9.04
C LEU A 100 -7.23 -5.42 10.50
N PRO A 101 -7.31 -6.39 11.44
CA PRO A 101 -7.68 -6.12 12.83
C PRO A 101 -6.74 -5.14 13.55
N GLY A 102 -5.44 -5.17 13.20
CA GLY A 102 -4.46 -4.24 13.76
C GLY A 102 -4.67 -2.81 13.28
N LEU A 103 -5.15 -2.64 12.04
CA LEU A 103 -5.47 -1.34 11.44
C LEU A 103 -6.78 -0.78 12.00
N LEU A 104 -7.75 -1.65 12.28
CA LEU A 104 -9.02 -1.26 12.93
C LEU A 104 -8.79 -0.60 14.31
N LEU A 105 -7.77 -1.04 15.04
CA LEU A 105 -7.38 -0.41 16.30
C LEU A 105 -6.72 0.97 16.09
N ALA A 106 -5.94 1.11 15.02
CA ALA A 106 -5.24 2.36 14.69
C ALA A 106 -6.21 3.48 14.27
N VAL A 107 -7.28 3.14 13.55
CA VAL A 107 -8.32 4.09 13.11
C VAL A 107 -9.34 4.43 14.19
N ASN A 108 -9.33 3.73 15.33
CA ASN A 108 -10.34 3.90 16.37
C ASN A 108 -10.26 5.29 17.02
N GLY A 109 -11.36 6.05 16.92
CA GLY A 109 -11.46 7.40 17.46
C GLY A 109 -10.85 8.48 16.55
N MET A 110 -10.45 8.11 15.33
CA MET A 110 -10.19 9.08 14.28
C MET A 110 -11.52 9.56 13.68
N GLU A 111 -11.51 10.79 13.18
CA GLU A 111 -12.60 11.37 12.40
C GLU A 111 -11.99 11.80 11.08
N VAL A 112 -12.72 11.60 9.98
CA VAL A 112 -12.38 12.17 8.68
C VAL A 112 -13.36 13.29 8.37
N ASP A 113 -12.89 14.36 7.73
CA ASP A 113 -13.75 15.38 7.19
C ASP A 113 -14.33 14.96 5.82
N ASP A 114 -15.33 15.71 5.37
CA ASP A 114 -16.00 15.46 4.09
C ASP A 114 -15.01 15.63 2.92
N ASP A 115 -14.02 16.52 3.04
CA ASP A 115 -13.01 16.78 2.01
C ASP A 115 -12.12 15.54 1.80
N LEU A 116 -11.70 14.86 2.86
CA LEU A 116 -10.93 13.62 2.78
C LEU A 116 -11.75 12.45 2.23
N ALA A 117 -13.04 12.37 2.59
CA ALA A 117 -13.94 11.36 2.06
C ALA A 117 -14.16 11.54 0.55
N ASP A 118 -14.41 12.76 0.09
CA ASP A 118 -14.55 13.10 -1.33
C ASP A 118 -13.24 12.82 -2.09
N LEU A 119 -12.09 13.18 -1.52
CA LEU A 119 -10.78 12.89 -2.10
C LEU A 119 -10.53 11.38 -2.23
N ALA A 120 -10.97 10.57 -1.26
CA ALA A 120 -10.87 9.12 -1.34
C ALA A 120 -11.69 8.55 -2.50
N VAL A 121 -12.89 9.08 -2.73
CA VAL A 121 -13.72 8.70 -3.90
C VAL A 121 -13.00 9.06 -5.20
N GLU A 122 -12.50 10.29 -5.33
CA GLU A 122 -11.79 10.76 -6.53
C GLU A 122 -10.55 9.91 -6.84
N ALA A 123 -9.77 9.56 -5.80
CA ALA A 123 -8.59 8.71 -5.92
C ALA A 123 -8.93 7.31 -6.43
N VAL A 124 -9.95 6.66 -5.87
CA VAL A 124 -10.38 5.31 -6.31
C VAL A 124 -10.87 5.37 -7.75
N GLU A 125 -11.66 6.40 -8.11
CA GLU A 125 -12.10 6.59 -9.49
C GLU A 125 -10.92 6.83 -10.45
N ALA A 126 -9.89 7.57 -10.04
CA ALA A 126 -8.68 7.79 -10.82
C ALA A 126 -7.93 6.47 -11.08
N VAL A 127 -7.71 5.67 -10.03
CA VAL A 127 -7.06 4.35 -10.13
C VAL A 127 -7.81 3.42 -11.07
N VAL A 128 -9.14 3.34 -10.95
CA VAL A 128 -9.99 2.47 -11.79
C VAL A 128 -10.05 2.97 -13.24
N ARG A 129 -9.92 4.28 -13.45
CA ARG A 129 -9.98 4.89 -14.79
C ARG A 129 -8.67 4.72 -15.57
N LYS A 130 -7.52 4.92 -14.93
CA LYS A 130 -6.22 4.98 -15.60
C LYS A 130 -5.06 4.75 -14.62
N SER A 131 -4.68 3.50 -14.42
CA SER A 131 -3.48 3.11 -13.69
C SER A 131 -2.83 1.89 -14.32
N GLU A 132 -1.51 1.77 -14.18
CA GLU A 132 -0.79 0.55 -14.54
C GLU A 132 -1.33 -0.65 -13.75
N LEU A 133 -1.76 -0.45 -12.50
CA LEU A 133 -2.42 -1.49 -11.69
C LEU A 133 -3.69 -2.00 -12.36
N GLN A 134 -4.53 -1.10 -12.89
CA GLN A 134 -5.73 -1.45 -13.63
C GLN A 134 -5.40 -2.18 -14.93
N GLU A 135 -4.38 -1.74 -15.66
CA GLU A 135 -3.92 -2.38 -16.91
C GLU A 135 -3.40 -3.80 -16.66
N GLU A 136 -2.64 -4.01 -15.59
CA GLU A 136 -2.19 -5.33 -15.14
C GLU A 136 -3.38 -6.24 -14.82
N TRP A 137 -4.33 -5.75 -14.01
CA TRP A 137 -5.54 -6.51 -13.69
C TRP A 137 -6.38 -6.82 -14.94
N ALA A 138 -6.44 -5.94 -15.93
CA ALA A 138 -7.19 -6.18 -17.17
C ALA A 138 -6.66 -7.36 -17.99
N ASN A 139 -5.40 -7.78 -17.75
CA ASN A 139 -4.82 -8.97 -18.36
C ASN A 139 -5.09 -10.26 -17.55
N SER A 140 -5.76 -10.16 -16.40
CA SER A 140 -6.11 -11.27 -15.51
C SER A 140 -7.57 -11.74 -15.68
N PRO A 141 -7.87 -13.05 -15.57
CA PRO A 141 -9.24 -13.55 -15.53
C PRO A 141 -10.04 -13.05 -14.32
N ASP A 142 -9.37 -12.58 -13.26
CA ASP A 142 -10.00 -12.05 -12.06
C ASP A 142 -10.29 -10.54 -12.14
N TYR A 143 -10.04 -9.89 -13.29
CA TYR A 143 -10.37 -8.47 -13.51
C TYR A 143 -11.78 -8.08 -13.05
N PRO A 144 -12.85 -8.84 -13.36
CA PRO A 144 -14.20 -8.46 -12.91
C PRO A 144 -14.35 -8.48 -11.39
N LYS A 145 -13.61 -9.33 -10.67
CA LYS A 145 -13.62 -9.35 -9.21
C LYS A 145 -12.91 -8.14 -8.63
N TRP A 146 -11.75 -7.79 -9.19
CA TRP A 146 -11.04 -6.58 -8.81
C TRP A 146 -11.90 -5.32 -9.05
N GLN A 147 -12.58 -5.24 -10.21
CA GLN A 147 -13.51 -4.13 -10.48
C GLN A 147 -14.66 -4.08 -9.47
N GLN A 148 -15.23 -5.23 -9.12
CA GLN A 148 -16.29 -5.29 -8.11
C GLN A 148 -15.79 -4.83 -6.73
N GLN A 149 -14.58 -5.24 -6.34
CA GLN A 149 -13.96 -4.81 -5.08
C GLN A 149 -13.86 -3.26 -5.00
N GLN A 150 -13.45 -2.61 -6.10
CA GLN A 150 -13.34 -1.14 -6.11
C GLN A 150 -14.71 -0.46 -6.12
N GLN A 151 -15.73 -1.06 -6.75
CA GLN A 151 -17.11 -0.56 -6.66
C GLN A 151 -17.67 -0.70 -5.24
N ASP A 152 -17.38 -1.80 -4.56
CA ASP A 152 -17.80 -2.02 -3.17
C ASP A 152 -17.08 -1.05 -2.22
N LEU A 153 -15.82 -0.70 -2.49
CA LEU A 153 -15.10 0.36 -1.78
C LEU A 153 -15.75 1.74 -1.99
N LEU A 154 -16.03 2.12 -3.24
CA LEU A 154 -16.73 3.38 -3.55
C LEU A 154 -18.09 3.46 -2.83
N ALA A 155 -18.86 2.38 -2.84
CA ALA A 155 -20.16 2.33 -2.16
C ALA A 155 -20.05 2.51 -0.64
N ARG A 156 -18.97 2.04 -0.01
CA ARG A 156 -18.71 2.22 1.43
C ARG A 156 -18.25 3.63 1.76
N LEU A 157 -17.48 4.27 0.89
CA LEU A 157 -17.05 5.67 1.06
C LEU A 157 -18.22 6.64 0.96
N GLN A 158 -19.21 6.32 0.14
CA GLN A 158 -20.39 7.16 -0.10
C GLN A 158 -21.60 6.80 0.77
N ALA A 159 -21.43 5.90 1.74
CA ALA A 159 -22.52 5.51 2.64
C ALA A 159 -22.75 6.58 3.71
N GLU A 160 -24.03 6.90 3.96
CA GLU A 160 -24.51 7.85 4.99
C GLU A 160 -24.82 7.17 6.34
#